data_AF-A0A167QE29-F1
#
_entry.id   AF-A0A167QE29-F1
#
_cell.length_a   1.000
_cell.length_b   1.000
_cell.length_c   1.000
_cell.angle_alpha   90.00
_cell.angle_beta   90.00
_cell.angle_gamma   90.00
#
_symmetry.space_group_name_H-M   'P 1'
#
loop_
_entity.id
_entity.type
_entity.pdbx_description
1 polymer ?
#
loop_
_entity_poly.entity_id
_entity_poly.type
_entity_poly.pdbx_seq_one_letter_code
_entity_poly.pdbx_strand_id
1 'polypeptide(L)'
;MKHFFNLEHITMLDWPAYSPDLNIIENPWHEVDHHVQACVPLPTNKDQLWMAPQEEWAGLDQEYVEHLYNSMPNHVRVLLKAKGWWIKY
;
A
#
# COMPACT_ATOMS: atom_id res chain seq x y z
N MET A 1 9.20 -19.01 -7.94
CA MET A 1 8.49 -17.72 -8.06
C MET A 1 8.38 -17.26 -9.52
N LYS A 2 9.48 -16.97 -10.24
CA LYS A 2 9.41 -16.54 -11.65
C LYS A 2 8.68 -17.52 -12.59
N HIS A 3 8.84 -18.84 -12.36
CA HIS A 3 8.15 -19.86 -13.14
C HIS A 3 6.61 -19.77 -13.03
N PHE A 4 6.09 -19.50 -11.83
CA PHE A 4 4.65 -19.34 -11.60
C PHE A 4 4.11 -18.10 -12.33
N PHE A 5 4.75 -16.93 -12.15
CA PHE A 5 4.31 -15.70 -12.82
C PHE A 5 4.36 -15.82 -14.35
N ASN A 6 5.35 -16.53 -14.90
CA ASN A 6 5.43 -16.79 -16.33
C ASN A 6 4.29 -17.69 -16.84
N LEU A 7 3.89 -18.70 -16.05
CA LEU A 7 2.76 -19.58 -16.40
C LEU A 7 1.42 -18.85 -16.33
N GLU A 8 1.25 -17.97 -15.35
CA GLU A 8 0.04 -17.15 -15.18
C GLU A 8 0.03 -15.89 -16.07
N HIS A 9 1.03 -15.72 -16.94
CA HIS A 9 1.18 -14.55 -17.82
C HIS A 9 1.19 -13.20 -17.08
N ILE A 10 1.67 -13.18 -15.83
CA ILE A 10 1.76 -11.99 -15.00
C ILE A 10 3.08 -11.27 -15.30
N THR A 11 2.99 -10.02 -15.76
CA THR A 11 4.17 -9.18 -15.95
C THR A 11 4.64 -8.64 -14.60
N MET A 12 5.89 -8.92 -14.25
CA MET A 12 6.53 -8.37 -13.05
C MET A 12 7.11 -6.98 -13.35
N LEU A 13 6.94 -6.05 -12.42
CA LEU A 13 7.60 -4.75 -12.46
C LEU A 13 9.08 -4.89 -12.06
N ASP A 14 9.95 -4.16 -12.76
CA ASP A 14 11.35 -4.01 -12.36
C ASP A 14 11.43 -3.11 -11.11
N TRP A 15 11.56 -3.75 -9.95
CA TRP A 15 11.56 -3.06 -8.67
C TRP A 15 12.98 -2.78 -8.16
N PRO A 16 13.34 -1.53 -7.84
CA PRO A 16 14.65 -1.21 -7.28
C PRO A 16 14.79 -1.73 -5.84
N ALA A 17 15.97 -2.23 -5.49
CA ALA A 17 16.26 -2.65 -4.12
C ALA A 17 16.16 -1.47 -3.15
N TYR A 18 15.75 -1.74 -1.90
CA TYR A 18 15.65 -0.75 -0.82
C TYR A 18 14.77 0.47 -1.13
N SER A 19 13.71 0.30 -1.94
CA SER A 19 12.75 1.36 -2.25
C SER A 19 11.36 1.06 -1.66
N PRO A 20 11.22 0.99 -0.31
CA PRO A 20 9.89 0.94 0.31
C PRO A 20 9.10 2.20 -0.03
N ASP A 21 9.81 3.30 -0.28
CA ASP A 21 9.31 4.58 -0.77
C ASP A 21 8.67 4.54 -2.17
N LEU A 22 8.56 3.38 -2.81
CA LEU A 22 7.75 3.22 -4.03
C LEU A 22 6.51 2.38 -3.78
N ASN A 23 6.40 1.77 -2.61
CA ASN A 23 5.33 0.85 -2.27
C ASN A 23 4.07 1.62 -1.87
N ILE A 24 3.21 1.91 -2.84
CA ILE A 24 1.96 2.64 -2.61
C ILE A 24 1.00 1.93 -1.65
N ILE A 25 1.19 0.64 -1.36
CA ILE A 25 0.32 -0.10 -0.43
C ILE A 25 0.52 0.33 1.03
N GLU A 26 1.66 0.93 1.37
CA GLU A 26 1.93 1.43 2.73
C GLU A 26 0.91 2.52 3.11
N ASN A 27 0.49 3.35 2.15
CA ASN A 27 -0.49 4.41 2.35
C ASN A 27 -1.88 3.85 2.75
N PRO A 28 -2.52 2.93 2.00
CA PRO A 28 -3.74 2.25 2.42
C PRO A 28 -3.62 1.55 3.77
N TRP A 29 -2.49 0.88 4.05
CA TRP A 29 -2.31 0.22 5.34
C TRP A 29 -2.29 1.20 6.50
N HIS A 30 -1.67 2.36 6.31
CA HIS A 30 -1.68 3.42 7.32
C HIS A 30 -3.09 3.95 7.58
N GLU A 31 -3.88 4.18 6.53
CA GLU A 31 -5.28 4.60 6.66
C GLU A 31 -6.14 3.55 7.36
N VAL A 32 -5.98 2.27 7.01
CA VAL A 32 -6.70 1.16 7.66
C VAL A 32 -6.33 1.07 9.15
N ASP A 33 -5.05 1.16 9.51
CA ASP A 33 -4.63 1.19 10.91
C ASP A 33 -5.24 2.38 11.66
N HIS A 34 -5.23 3.57 11.05
CA HIS A 34 -5.84 4.77 11.62
C HIS A 34 -7.35 4.61 11.85
N HIS A 35 -8.08 4.04 10.89
CA HIS A 35 -9.51 3.79 11.04
C HIS A 35 -9.82 2.75 12.12
N VAL A 36 -9.07 1.64 12.16
CA VAL A 36 -9.22 0.60 13.20
C VAL A 36 -8.98 1.19 14.60
N GLN A 37 -8.01 2.10 14.74
CA GLN A 37 -7.76 2.82 16.00
C GLN A 37 -8.84 3.84 16.35
N ALA A 38 -9.60 4.31 15.36
CA ALA A 38 -10.72 5.22 15.55
C ALA A 38 -12.07 4.51 15.81
N CYS A 39 -12.15 3.18 15.64
CA CYS A 39 -13.37 2.41 15.88
C CYS A 39 -13.88 2.57 17.32
N VAL A 40 -15.20 2.71 17.47
CA VAL A 40 -15.88 2.77 18.78
C VAL A 40 -17.02 1.72 18.80
N PRO A 41 -16.91 0.66 19.62
CA PRO A 41 -15.80 0.34 20.51
C PRO A 41 -14.56 -0.16 19.75
N LEU A 42 -13.39 0.03 20.35
CA LEU A 42 -12.14 -0.57 19.87
C LEU A 42 -12.26 -2.11 19.87
N PRO A 43 -11.63 -2.81 18.92
CA PRO A 43 -11.52 -4.26 18.95
C PRO A 43 -10.92 -4.76 20.27
N THR A 44 -11.63 -5.63 20.98
CA THR A 44 -11.25 -6.11 22.32
C THR A 44 -10.80 -7.57 22.34
N ASN A 45 -11.00 -8.31 21.25
CA ASN A 45 -10.59 -9.69 21.12
C ASN A 45 -9.97 -9.96 19.74
N LYS A 46 -9.38 -11.16 19.58
CA LYS A 46 -8.66 -11.54 18.36
C LYS A 46 -9.55 -11.58 17.12
N ASP A 47 -10.80 -12.02 17.26
CA ASP A 47 -11.73 -12.12 16.14
C ASP A 47 -12.13 -10.73 15.64
N GLN A 48 -12.40 -9.80 16.56
CA GLN A 48 -12.64 -8.39 16.25
C GLN A 48 -11.42 -7.73 15.60
N LEU A 49 -10.22 -7.99 16.13
CA LEU A 49 -8.97 -7.45 15.57
C LEU A 49 -8.65 -8.04 14.18
N TRP A 50 -9.11 -9.26 13.90
CA TRP A 50 -8.99 -9.87 12.58
C TRP A 50 -10.00 -9.29 11.58
N MET A 51 -11.23 -9.01 12.02
CA MET A 51 -12.30 -8.50 11.16
C MET A 51 -12.17 -7.01 10.85
N ALA A 52 -11.82 -6.18 11.84
CA ALA A 52 -11.84 -4.72 11.69
C ALA A 52 -10.96 -4.22 10.51
N PRO A 53 -9.69 -4.67 10.33
CA PRO A 53 -8.91 -4.24 9.17
C PRO A 53 -9.49 -4.68 7.83
N GLN A 54 -10.22 -5.80 7.78
CA GLN A 54 -10.86 -6.27 6.54
C GLN A 54 -12.07 -5.40 6.17
N GLU A 55 -12.86 -5.01 7.18
CA GLU A 55 -14.00 -4.11 6.99
C GLU A 55 -13.52 -2.72 6.54
N GLU A 56 -12.51 -2.17 7.21
CA GLU A 56 -11.91 -0.89 6.84
C GLU A 56 -11.25 -0.93 5.46
N TRP A 57 -10.53 -2.00 5.14
CA TRP A 57 -9.96 -2.20 3.80
C TRP A 57 -11.04 -2.25 2.71
N ALA A 58 -12.13 -2.97 2.95
CA ALA A 58 -13.25 -3.07 2.02
C ALA A 58 -14.03 -1.74 1.87
N GLY A 59 -13.94 -0.86 2.87
CA GLY A 59 -14.54 0.48 2.87
C GLY A 59 -13.68 1.57 2.25
N LEU A 60 -12.42 1.28 1.88
CA LEU A 60 -11.55 2.26 1.23
C LEU A 60 -12.18 2.76 -0.07
N ASP A 61 -12.17 4.07 -0.26
CA ASP A 61 -12.70 4.69 -1.45
C ASP A 61 -11.87 4.32 -2.69
N GLN A 62 -12.56 3.93 -3.76
CA GLN A 62 -11.94 3.64 -5.04
C GLN A 62 -11.24 4.88 -5.60
N GLU A 63 -11.80 6.09 -5.39
CA GLU A 63 -11.17 7.34 -5.84
C GLU A 63 -9.84 7.61 -5.13
N TYR A 64 -9.75 7.24 -3.84
CA TYR A 64 -8.52 7.30 -3.06
C TYR A 64 -7.46 6.35 -3.64
N VAL A 65 -7.85 5.10 -3.93
CA VAL A 65 -6.95 4.11 -4.54
C VAL A 65 -6.45 4.59 -5.91
N GLU A 66 -7.33 5.14 -6.75
CA GLU A 66 -6.95 5.71 -8.04
C GLU A 66 -5.96 6.87 -7.90
N HIS A 67 -6.15 7.75 -6.91
CA HIS A 67 -5.20 8.82 -6.62
C HIS A 67 -3.81 8.30 -6.26
N LEU A 68 -3.71 7.21 -5.50
CA LEU A 68 -2.44 6.58 -5.17
C LEU A 68 -1.71 6.03 -6.40
N TYR A 69 -2.44 5.40 -7.33
CA TYR A 69 -1.85 4.96 -8.59
C TYR A 69 -1.38 6.15 -9.43
N ASN A 70 -2.19 7.22 -9.49
CA ASN A 70 -1.87 8.43 -10.25
C ASN A 70 -0.67 9.21 -9.68
N SER A 71 -0.31 9.01 -8.40
CA SER A 71 0.86 9.63 -7.78
C SER A 71 2.18 8.93 -8.11
N MET A 72 2.16 7.68 -8.58
CA MET A 72 3.36 6.87 -8.86
C MET A 72 4.39 7.54 -9.79
N PRO A 73 4.00 8.16 -10.92
CA PRO A 73 4.96 8.88 -11.77
C PRO A 73 5.68 9.99 -11.02
N ASN A 74 5.00 10.65 -10.07
CA ASN A 74 5.62 11.65 -9.21
C ASN A 74 6.62 11.02 -8.24
N HIS A 75 6.27 9.91 -7.57
CA HIS A 75 7.18 9.21 -6.64
C HIS A 75 8.46 8.77 -7.34
N VAL A 76 8.35 8.16 -8.53
CA VAL A 76 9.51 7.77 -9.35
C VAL A 76 10.36 9.00 -9.70
N ARG A 77 9.74 10.11 -10.07
CA ARG A 77 10.46 11.36 -10.38
C ARG A 77 11.20 11.92 -9.16
N VAL A 78 10.60 11.86 -7.97
CA VAL A 78 11.24 12.32 -6.73
C VAL A 78 12.41 11.40 -6.36
N LEU A 79 12.25 10.07 -6.47
CA LEU A 79 13.32 9.10 -6.24
C LEU A 79 14.51 9.31 -7.18
N LEU A 80 14.24 9.55 -8.48
CA LEU A 80 15.26 9.87 -9.47
C LEU A 80 16.01 11.16 -9.12
N LYS A 81 15.29 12.21 -8.69
CA LYS A 81 15.91 13.47 -8.20
C LYS A 81 16.76 13.25 -6.96
N ALA A 82 16.30 12.39 -6.05
CA ALA A 82 17.04 11.97 -4.88
C ALA A 82 18.21 11.03 -5.22
N LYS A 83 18.44 10.68 -6.50
CA LYS A 83 19.50 9.77 -6.94
C LYS A 83 19.46 8.41 -6.22
N GLY A 84 18.26 7.92 -5.91
CA GLY A 84 18.06 6.66 -5.19
C GLY A 84 18.24 6.75 -3.66
N TRP A 85 18.42 7.94 -3.10
CA TRP A 85 18.31 8.18 -1.66
C TRP A 85 16.85 8.26 -1.22
N TRP A 86 16.61 8.13 0.08
CA TRP A 86 15.29 8.19 0.71
C TRP A 86 14.52 9.44 0.31
N ILE A 87 13.24 9.26 -0.02
CA ILE A 87 12.32 10.35 -0.28
C ILE A 87 11.40 10.49 0.93
N LYS A 88 11.16 11.72 1.38
CA LYS A 88 10.17 11.95 2.43
C LYS A 88 8.79 11.78 1.82
N TYR A 89 8.04 10.85 2.41
CA TYR A 89 6.58 10.82 2.39
C TYR A 89 6.05 11.85 3.38
#